data_AF-A0A2V9U9J0-F1
#
_entry.id   AF-A0A2V9U9J0-F1
#
_cell.length_a   1.000
_cell.length_b   1.000
_cell.length_c   1.000
_cell.angle_alpha   90.00
_cell.angle_beta   90.00
_cell.angle_gamma   90.00
#
_symmetry.space_group_name_H-M   'P 1'
#
loop_
_entity.id
_entity.type
_entity.pdbx_description
1 polymer ?
#
loop_
_entity_poly.entity_id
_entity_poly.type
_entity_poly.pdbx_seq_one_letter_code
_entity_poly.pdbx_strand_id
1 'polypeptide(L)'
;ERLTVYPEGFHIHPKVKKLLEQRGEMGAGKRAVDYGMAEALAFASLVKASIPVRLSGQDTRRGTFNQRHSVLVDIENEHEHVPLENISEGQARCEIYNSPLSEAGALGFEYGYSRDYPETLVLWEAQFGDFANVAQAVIDQFISAGEDKWNLLSGLVLLLPHGYEGQGPEHSSARIERFLQLAARDNFQICQPSNAAQYFHLLRRQALRHWRKPLVLFTPKSMLRHPDANSPIEDFTHRRFLPVLPDTEVSDARRILICTGKIGHELRMERQRRKDNSTAIL
;
A
#
# COMPACT_ATOMS: atom_id res chain seq x y z
N GLU A 1 5.60 17.60 -8.09
CA GLU A 1 4.87 18.87 -8.34
C GLU A 1 3.36 18.68 -8.46
N ARG A 2 2.82 18.03 -9.51
CA ARG A 2 1.35 17.89 -9.69
C ARG A 2 0.59 17.27 -8.49
N LEU A 3 1.22 16.34 -7.77
CA LEU A 3 0.65 15.69 -6.57
C LEU A 3 0.53 16.61 -5.34
N THR A 4 1.21 17.76 -5.34
CA THR A 4 1.37 18.60 -4.15
C THR A 4 0.78 19.99 -4.34
N VAL A 5 0.06 20.21 -5.45
CA VAL A 5 -0.60 21.47 -5.77
C VAL A 5 -2.12 21.32 -5.69
N TYR A 6 -2.76 22.42 -5.36
CA TYR A 6 -4.21 22.58 -5.31
C TYR A 6 -4.56 23.93 -5.96
N PRO A 7 -5.82 24.15 -6.36
CA PRO A 7 -6.22 25.37 -7.05
C PRO A 7 -5.95 26.64 -6.26
N GLU A 8 -5.79 27.76 -6.97
CA GLU A 8 -5.73 29.08 -6.33
C GLU A 8 -7.03 29.36 -5.56
N GLY A 9 -6.92 29.99 -4.39
CA GLY A 9 -8.07 30.26 -3.51
C GLY A 9 -8.59 29.06 -2.72
N PHE A 10 -7.92 27.90 -2.76
CA PHE A 10 -8.31 26.72 -1.99
C PHE A 10 -7.82 26.82 -0.53
N HIS A 11 -8.75 26.76 0.43
CA HIS A 11 -8.47 26.89 1.86
C HIS A 11 -8.13 25.53 2.47
N ILE A 12 -6.90 25.08 2.24
CA ILE A 12 -6.45 23.79 2.76
C ILE A 12 -6.16 23.84 4.28
N HIS A 13 -6.55 22.79 5.00
CA HIS A 13 -6.23 22.67 6.42
C HIS A 13 -4.70 22.74 6.67
N PRO A 14 -4.19 23.51 7.66
CA PRO A 14 -2.76 23.75 7.84
C PRO A 14 -1.88 22.50 7.97
N LYS A 15 -2.38 21.47 8.67
CA LYS A 15 -1.66 20.18 8.78
C LYS A 15 -1.52 19.45 7.44
N VAL A 16 -2.51 19.56 6.56
CA VAL A 16 -2.47 18.93 5.22
C VAL A 16 -1.57 19.75 4.30
N LYS A 17 -1.59 21.09 4.39
CA LYS A 17 -0.63 21.95 3.69
C LYS A 17 0.81 21.54 3.99
N LYS A 18 1.15 21.39 5.28
CA LYS A 18 2.49 20.94 5.71
C LYS A 18 2.85 19.56 5.16
N LEU A 19 1.89 18.63 5.10
CA LEU A 19 2.10 17.33 4.47
C LEU A 19 2.43 17.47 2.97
N LEU A 20 1.71 18.32 2.23
CA LEU A 20 1.97 18.53 0.80
C LEU A 20 3.32 19.20 0.55
N GLU A 21 3.73 20.15 1.39
CA GLU A 21 5.07 20.77 1.36
C GLU A 21 6.16 19.69 1.55
N GLN A 22 6.01 18.82 2.55
CA GLN A 22 6.92 17.70 2.80
C GLN A 22 6.97 16.73 1.62
N ARG A 23 5.82 16.41 1.01
CA ARG A 23 5.76 15.60 -0.22
C ARG A 23 6.47 16.28 -1.40
N GLY A 24 6.41 17.61 -1.47
CA GLY A 24 7.15 18.41 -2.45
C GLY A 24 8.66 18.25 -2.27
N GLU A 25 9.14 18.33 -1.03
CA GLU A 25 10.55 18.07 -0.67
C GLU A 25 10.98 16.64 -1.02
N MET A 26 10.14 15.65 -0.74
CA MET A 26 10.39 14.24 -1.09
C MET A 26 10.56 14.07 -2.61
N GLY A 27 9.64 14.64 -3.40
CA GLY A 27 9.70 14.60 -4.85
C GLY A 27 10.91 15.34 -5.45
N ALA A 28 11.45 16.33 -4.73
CA ALA A 28 12.66 17.06 -5.09
C ALA A 28 13.96 16.40 -4.58
N GLY A 29 13.88 15.22 -3.96
CA GLY A 29 15.04 14.52 -3.40
C GLY A 29 15.65 15.17 -2.15
N LYS A 30 14.97 16.16 -1.54
CA LYS A 30 15.44 16.83 -0.30
C LYS A 30 15.15 16.02 0.96
N ARG A 31 14.27 15.02 0.85
CA ARG A 31 13.82 14.14 1.94
C ARG A 31 13.54 12.74 1.40
N ALA A 32 13.79 11.72 2.21
CA ALA A 32 13.37 10.36 1.89
C ALA A 32 11.84 10.26 1.79
N VAL A 33 11.36 9.48 0.82
CA VAL A 33 9.95 9.29 0.48
C VAL A 33 9.29 8.36 1.49
N ASP A 34 8.16 8.79 2.06
CA ASP A 34 7.35 7.97 2.96
C ASP A 34 6.34 7.07 2.22
N TYR A 35 5.61 6.23 2.96
CA TYR A 35 4.60 5.34 2.37
C TYR A 35 3.46 6.08 1.65
N GLY A 36 3.00 7.20 2.19
CA GLY A 36 1.89 7.96 1.61
C GLY A 36 2.27 8.60 0.27
N MET A 37 3.49 9.14 0.19
CA MET A 37 4.03 9.68 -1.06
C MET A 37 4.40 8.57 -2.04
N ALA A 38 4.95 7.44 -1.58
CA ALA A 38 5.22 6.28 -2.42
C ALA A 38 3.97 5.74 -3.12
N GLU A 39 2.86 5.65 -2.39
CA GLU A 39 1.57 5.26 -2.95
C GLU A 39 1.08 6.27 -4.00
N ALA A 40 1.12 7.56 -3.67
CA ALA A 40 0.73 8.62 -4.60
C ALA A 40 1.58 8.63 -5.87
N LEU A 41 2.89 8.38 -5.76
CA LEU A 41 3.79 8.22 -6.91
C LEU A 41 3.44 6.99 -7.73
N ALA A 42 3.09 5.86 -7.09
CA ALA A 42 2.66 4.66 -7.80
C ALA A 42 1.40 4.95 -8.62
N PHE A 43 0.37 5.52 -8.00
CA PHE A 43 -0.88 5.86 -8.69
C PHE A 43 -0.66 6.89 -9.80
N ALA A 44 0.05 7.99 -9.52
CA ALA A 44 0.34 9.01 -10.52
C ALA A 44 1.10 8.45 -11.73
N SER A 45 2.06 7.54 -11.50
CA SER A 45 2.82 6.90 -12.57
C SER A 45 1.98 5.96 -13.44
N LEU A 46 0.95 5.34 -12.87
CA LEU A 46 0.05 4.43 -13.59
C LEU A 46 -0.97 5.23 -14.40
N VAL A 47 -1.63 6.23 -13.80
CA VAL A 47 -2.65 7.01 -14.53
C VAL A 47 -2.05 7.84 -15.66
N LYS A 48 -0.82 8.36 -15.47
CA LYS A 48 -0.04 9.00 -16.53
C LYS A 48 0.31 8.02 -17.66
N ALA A 49 0.46 6.74 -17.36
CA ALA A 49 0.68 5.67 -18.34
C ALA A 49 -0.65 5.08 -18.87
N SER A 50 -1.77 5.80 -18.71
CA SER A 50 -3.10 5.39 -19.15
C SER A 50 -3.62 4.10 -18.51
N ILE A 51 -3.15 3.77 -17.31
CA ILE A 51 -3.62 2.64 -16.50
C ILE A 51 -4.55 3.18 -15.40
N PRO A 52 -5.85 2.85 -15.40
CA PRO A 52 -6.76 3.34 -14.39
C PRO A 52 -6.42 2.80 -13.00
N VAL A 53 -6.75 3.57 -11.97
CA VAL A 53 -6.60 3.17 -10.57
C VAL A 53 -7.96 3.29 -9.90
N ARG A 54 -8.34 2.27 -9.15
CA ARG A 54 -9.54 2.26 -8.33
C ARG A 54 -9.19 1.78 -6.91
N LEU A 55 -9.51 2.59 -5.91
CA LEU A 55 -9.27 2.28 -4.51
C LEU A 55 -10.54 2.53 -3.70
N SER A 56 -11.01 1.52 -2.98
CA SER A 56 -12.24 1.58 -2.19
C SER A 56 -12.00 1.01 -0.79
N GLY A 57 -12.61 1.62 0.21
CA GLY A 57 -12.48 1.21 1.61
C GLY A 57 -13.00 2.29 2.54
N GLN A 58 -13.13 1.97 3.82
CA GLN A 58 -13.63 2.93 4.81
C GLN A 58 -12.58 4.01 5.07
N ASP A 59 -12.97 5.28 4.94
CA ASP A 59 -12.12 6.46 5.12
C ASP A 59 -10.86 6.51 4.25
N THR A 60 -10.80 5.70 3.18
CA THR A 60 -9.61 5.51 2.38
C THR A 60 -9.18 6.78 1.64
N ARG A 61 -10.08 7.72 1.32
CA ARG A 61 -9.73 9.02 0.70
C ARG A 61 -8.70 9.81 1.52
N ARG A 62 -8.87 9.84 2.84
CA ARG A 62 -7.92 10.44 3.80
C ARG A 62 -6.85 9.42 4.23
N GLY A 63 -7.26 8.15 4.31
CA GLY A 63 -6.55 7.07 4.97
C GLY A 63 -6.88 7.04 6.46
N THR A 64 -7.10 5.83 6.98
CA THR A 64 -7.40 5.58 8.40
C THR A 64 -6.37 6.23 9.31
N PHE A 65 -5.09 6.13 8.96
CA PHE A 65 -3.96 6.67 9.71
C PHE A 65 -3.58 8.08 9.28
N ASN A 66 -4.47 8.82 8.59
CA ASN A 66 -4.26 10.19 8.13
C ASN A 66 -2.93 10.35 7.35
N GLN A 67 -2.64 9.37 6.49
CA GLN A 67 -1.39 9.24 5.75
C GLN A 67 -1.54 9.55 4.26
N ARG A 68 -2.77 9.42 3.71
CA ARG A 68 -3.00 9.38 2.26
C ARG A 68 -3.39 10.73 1.70
N HIS A 69 -4.47 11.32 2.18
CA HIS A 69 -5.01 12.60 1.69
C HIS A 69 -5.06 12.67 0.14
N SER A 70 -5.62 11.63 -0.49
CA SER A 70 -5.81 11.60 -1.94
C SER A 70 -6.88 12.58 -2.40
N VAL A 71 -7.81 12.91 -1.50
CA VAL A 71 -8.80 13.97 -1.68
C VAL A 71 -8.53 15.05 -0.65
N LEU A 72 -8.36 16.26 -1.13
CA LEU A 72 -8.24 17.48 -0.33
C LEU A 72 -9.61 18.10 -0.23
N VAL A 73 -9.96 18.61 0.96
CA VAL A 73 -11.23 19.28 1.23
C VAL A 73 -10.92 20.71 1.65
N ASP A 74 -11.57 21.67 1.01
CA ASP A 74 -11.53 23.09 1.38
C ASP A 74 -12.29 23.28 2.70
N ILE A 75 -11.64 23.88 3.70
CA ILE A 75 -12.20 23.99 5.05
C ILE A 75 -13.29 25.06 5.18
N GLU A 76 -13.47 25.92 4.18
CA GLU A 76 -14.48 26.99 4.20
C GLU A 76 -15.73 26.61 3.42
N ASN A 77 -15.60 25.92 2.29
CA ASN A 77 -16.71 25.62 1.39
C ASN A 77 -16.92 24.14 1.07
N GLU A 78 -16.12 23.24 1.65
CA GLU A 78 -16.19 21.79 1.48
C GLU A 78 -15.95 21.27 0.04
N HIS A 79 -15.52 22.13 -0.89
CA HIS A 79 -15.14 21.69 -2.21
C HIS A 79 -13.95 20.73 -2.15
N GLU A 80 -14.04 19.68 -2.97
CA GLU A 80 -13.05 18.62 -3.02
C GLU A 80 -12.12 18.83 -4.21
N HIS A 81 -10.82 18.62 -3.98
CA HIS A 81 -9.80 18.57 -5.03
C HIS A 81 -9.05 17.24 -4.96
N VAL A 82 -8.91 16.57 -6.10
CA VAL A 82 -8.20 15.29 -6.21
C VAL A 82 -6.95 15.50 -7.07
N PRO A 83 -5.75 15.66 -6.48
CA PRO A 83 -4.52 15.86 -7.25
C PRO A 83 -4.23 14.75 -8.26
N LEU A 84 -4.62 13.51 -7.93
CA LEU A 84 -4.44 12.33 -8.79
C LEU A 84 -5.31 12.35 -10.05
N GLU A 85 -6.36 13.17 -10.13
CA GLU A 85 -7.15 13.39 -11.34
C GLU A 85 -6.53 14.47 -12.26
N ASN A 86 -5.44 15.10 -11.83
CA ASN A 86 -4.84 16.30 -12.46
C ASN A 86 -3.32 16.15 -12.69
N ILE A 87 -2.85 14.93 -12.96
CA ILE A 87 -1.45 14.57 -13.21
C ILE A 87 -1.00 14.93 -14.63
N SER A 88 -1.78 14.58 -15.66
CA SER A 88 -1.48 14.90 -17.06
C SER A 88 -2.75 14.94 -17.92
N GLU A 89 -2.72 15.73 -18.99
CA GLU A 89 -3.78 15.72 -20.00
C GLU A 89 -3.94 14.31 -20.60
N GLY A 90 -5.19 13.85 -20.77
CA GLY A 90 -5.49 12.52 -21.30
C GLY A 90 -5.09 11.34 -20.39
N GLN A 91 -4.78 11.58 -19.11
CA GLN A 91 -4.52 10.51 -18.15
C GLN A 91 -5.72 9.55 -17.99
N ALA A 92 -5.45 8.35 -17.48
CA ALA A 92 -6.53 7.47 -17.03
C ALA A 92 -7.19 7.99 -15.74
N ARG A 93 -8.38 7.44 -15.46
CA ARG A 93 -9.17 7.77 -14.27
C ARG A 93 -8.46 7.25 -13.02
N CYS A 94 -8.47 8.07 -11.97
CA CYS A 94 -8.06 7.67 -10.62
C CYS A 94 -9.27 7.80 -9.70
N GLU A 95 -9.90 6.69 -9.36
CA GLU A 95 -11.11 6.67 -8.56
C GLU A 95 -10.81 6.23 -7.12
N ILE A 96 -11.03 7.10 -6.14
CA ILE A 96 -10.76 6.79 -4.73
C ILE A 96 -12.01 7.08 -3.91
N TYR A 97 -12.64 6.03 -3.38
CA TYR A 97 -13.93 6.10 -2.72
C TYR A 97 -13.84 5.74 -1.24
N ASN A 98 -14.63 6.44 -0.44
CA ASN A 98 -15.00 5.94 0.88
C ASN A 98 -16.16 4.96 0.68
N SER A 99 -15.96 3.70 1.06
CA SER A 99 -17.05 2.71 1.06
C SER A 99 -18.03 3.01 2.20
N PRO A 100 -19.28 2.51 2.13
CA PRO A 100 -20.08 2.35 3.34
C PRO A 100 -19.35 1.43 4.34
N LEU A 101 -19.87 1.38 5.57
CA LEU A 101 -19.38 0.49 6.62
C LEU A 101 -19.79 -0.98 6.35
N SER A 102 -19.23 -1.56 5.28
CA SER A 102 -19.50 -2.92 4.83
C SER A 102 -18.27 -3.53 4.17
N GLU A 103 -17.64 -4.49 4.83
CA GLU A 103 -16.45 -5.18 4.32
C GLU A 103 -16.84 -6.20 3.26
N ALA A 104 -17.79 -7.09 3.56
CA ALA A 104 -18.20 -8.16 2.64
C ALA A 104 -18.81 -7.60 1.34
N GLY A 105 -19.67 -6.58 1.45
CA GLY A 105 -20.29 -5.93 0.31
C GLY A 105 -19.27 -5.19 -0.55
N ALA A 106 -18.42 -4.36 0.06
CA ALA A 106 -17.39 -3.62 -0.66
C ALA A 106 -16.35 -4.56 -1.30
N LEU A 107 -15.80 -5.53 -0.56
CA LEU A 107 -14.81 -6.45 -1.10
C LEU A 107 -15.37 -7.33 -2.22
N GLY A 108 -16.62 -7.79 -2.09
CA GLY A 108 -17.31 -8.53 -3.14
C GLY A 108 -17.51 -7.70 -4.42
N PHE A 109 -17.86 -6.42 -4.26
CA PHE A 109 -17.97 -5.48 -5.38
C PHE A 109 -16.61 -5.28 -6.08
N GLU A 110 -15.55 -5.00 -5.31
CA GLU A 110 -14.21 -4.79 -5.88
C GLU A 110 -13.65 -6.06 -6.55
N TYR A 111 -13.98 -7.26 -6.03
CA TYR A 111 -13.67 -8.51 -6.72
C TYR A 111 -14.34 -8.58 -8.10
N GLY A 112 -15.64 -8.27 -8.18
CA GLY A 112 -16.37 -8.20 -9.46
C GLY A 112 -15.73 -7.20 -10.43
N TYR A 113 -15.47 -5.98 -9.97
CA TYR A 113 -14.84 -4.93 -10.78
C TYR A 113 -13.47 -5.37 -11.32
N SER A 114 -12.62 -5.97 -10.47
CA SER A 114 -11.27 -6.41 -10.86
C SER A 114 -11.23 -7.49 -11.95
N ARG A 115 -12.35 -8.18 -12.17
CA ARG A 115 -12.50 -9.21 -13.21
C ARG A 115 -12.93 -8.61 -14.53
N ASP A 116 -13.85 -7.65 -14.49
CA ASP A 116 -14.43 -7.04 -15.68
C ASP A 116 -13.52 -5.94 -16.27
N TYR A 117 -12.69 -5.31 -15.43
CA TYR A 117 -11.72 -4.27 -15.82
C TYR A 117 -10.29 -4.66 -15.41
N PRO A 118 -9.71 -5.74 -16.01
CA PRO A 118 -8.40 -6.25 -15.62
C PRO A 118 -7.26 -5.26 -15.87
N GLU A 119 -7.40 -4.28 -16.75
CA GLU A 119 -6.43 -3.20 -16.96
C GLU A 119 -6.35 -2.23 -15.79
N THR A 120 -7.38 -2.15 -14.94
CA THR A 120 -7.42 -1.25 -13.78
C THR A 120 -6.65 -1.84 -12.60
N LEU A 121 -5.84 -1.03 -11.93
CA LEU A 121 -5.34 -1.38 -10.60
C LEU A 121 -6.48 -1.21 -9.59
N VAL A 122 -7.13 -2.31 -9.23
CA VAL A 122 -8.24 -2.34 -8.26
C VAL A 122 -7.72 -2.71 -6.87
N LEU A 123 -8.00 -1.88 -5.88
CA LEU A 123 -7.61 -2.05 -4.50
C LEU A 123 -8.83 -1.96 -3.56
N TRP A 124 -8.86 -2.85 -2.58
CA TRP A 124 -9.73 -2.75 -1.41
C TRP A 124 -8.88 -2.56 -0.15
N GLU A 125 -9.18 -1.55 0.66
CA GLU A 125 -8.50 -1.28 1.93
C GLU A 125 -9.43 -1.54 3.12
N ALA A 126 -8.99 -2.42 4.02
CA ALA A 126 -9.62 -2.57 5.32
C ALA A 126 -9.17 -1.42 6.24
N GLN A 127 -10.07 -0.91 7.10
CA GLN A 127 -9.71 0.14 8.07
C GLN A 127 -8.60 -0.34 9.02
N PHE A 128 -8.75 -1.56 9.52
CA PHE A 128 -7.69 -2.38 10.12
C PHE A 128 -7.75 -3.76 9.48
N GLY A 129 -6.61 -4.43 9.32
CA GLY A 129 -6.57 -5.73 8.66
C GLY A 129 -7.37 -6.80 9.39
N ASP A 130 -7.55 -6.67 10.70
CA ASP A 130 -8.36 -7.52 11.55
C ASP A 130 -9.81 -7.66 11.02
N PHE A 131 -10.38 -6.58 10.46
CA PHE A 131 -11.77 -6.53 9.96
C PHE A 131 -11.99 -7.21 8.61
N ALA A 132 -10.92 -7.67 7.94
CA ALA A 132 -11.07 -8.47 6.72
C ALA A 132 -11.82 -9.79 6.97
N ASN A 133 -11.88 -10.24 8.23
CA ASN A 133 -12.66 -11.41 8.66
C ASN A 133 -14.17 -11.28 8.37
N VAL A 134 -14.74 -10.07 8.32
CA VAL A 134 -16.16 -9.86 8.01
C VAL A 134 -16.46 -10.26 6.56
N ALA A 135 -15.46 -10.20 5.68
CA ALA A 135 -15.56 -10.58 4.27
C ALA A 135 -15.02 -12.00 3.99
N GLN A 136 -14.93 -12.87 4.99
CA GLN A 136 -14.28 -14.19 4.85
C GLN A 136 -14.87 -15.04 3.72
N ALA A 137 -16.19 -15.04 3.53
CA ALA A 137 -16.82 -15.79 2.44
C ALA A 137 -16.34 -15.33 1.06
N VAL A 138 -16.08 -14.03 0.89
CA VAL A 138 -15.51 -13.47 -0.36
C VAL A 138 -14.06 -13.94 -0.54
N ILE A 139 -13.27 -13.89 0.53
CA ILE A 139 -11.87 -14.33 0.52
C ILE A 139 -11.77 -15.83 0.17
N ASP A 140 -12.56 -16.68 0.83
CA ASP A 140 -12.48 -18.14 0.70
C ASP A 140 -13.07 -18.65 -0.61
N GLN A 141 -14.23 -18.12 -1.03
CA GLN A 141 -14.98 -18.72 -2.13
C GLN A 141 -14.69 -18.09 -3.48
N PHE A 142 -14.08 -16.90 -3.50
CA PHE A 142 -13.83 -16.12 -4.72
C PHE A 142 -12.36 -15.75 -4.86
N ILE A 143 -11.80 -15.00 -3.93
CA ILE A 143 -10.43 -14.45 -4.08
C ILE A 143 -9.40 -15.59 -4.11
N SER A 144 -9.48 -16.53 -3.17
CA SER A 144 -8.52 -17.63 -3.08
C SER A 144 -8.76 -18.79 -4.05
N ALA A 145 -9.99 -18.95 -4.53
CA ALA A 145 -10.40 -20.16 -5.26
C ALA A 145 -11.02 -19.89 -6.64
N GLY A 146 -11.20 -18.63 -7.03
CA GLY A 146 -11.96 -18.25 -8.24
C GLY A 146 -11.34 -18.74 -9.54
N GLU A 147 -10.00 -18.73 -9.61
CA GLU A 147 -9.27 -19.26 -10.76
C GLU A 147 -9.39 -20.79 -10.84
N ASP A 148 -9.15 -21.51 -9.75
CA ASP A 148 -9.21 -22.98 -9.75
C ASP A 148 -10.64 -23.49 -10.02
N LYS A 149 -11.65 -22.81 -9.46
CA LYS A 149 -13.06 -23.22 -9.59
C LYS A 149 -13.65 -22.90 -10.96
N TRP A 150 -13.27 -21.76 -11.54
CA TRP A 150 -14.01 -21.17 -12.66
C TRP A 150 -13.12 -20.55 -13.75
N ASN A 151 -11.79 -20.69 -13.64
CA ASN A 151 -10.82 -20.05 -14.52
C ASN A 151 -10.97 -18.51 -14.55
N LEU A 152 -11.36 -17.93 -13.42
CA LEU A 152 -11.59 -16.49 -13.27
C LEU A 152 -10.38 -15.82 -12.62
N LEU A 153 -9.63 -15.08 -13.44
CA LEU A 153 -8.49 -14.29 -12.97
C LEU A 153 -8.95 -12.98 -12.32
N SER A 154 -8.25 -12.53 -11.28
CA SER A 154 -8.50 -11.25 -10.62
C SER A 154 -7.19 -10.55 -10.29
N GLY A 155 -7.12 -9.25 -10.56
CA GLY A 155 -6.00 -8.38 -10.19
C GLY A 155 -6.16 -7.68 -8.85
N LEU A 156 -7.17 -8.05 -8.05
CA LEU A 156 -7.54 -7.33 -6.83
C LEU A 156 -6.39 -7.28 -5.81
N VAL A 157 -6.14 -6.08 -5.26
CA VAL A 157 -5.22 -5.87 -4.13
C VAL A 157 -6.02 -5.72 -2.84
N LEU A 158 -5.64 -6.45 -1.79
CA LEU A 158 -6.16 -6.27 -0.44
C LEU A 158 -5.10 -5.53 0.38
N LEU A 159 -5.40 -4.32 0.82
CA LEU A 159 -4.56 -3.55 1.74
C LEU A 159 -5.05 -3.80 3.16
N LEU A 160 -4.25 -4.53 3.95
CA LEU A 160 -4.61 -5.02 5.27
C LEU A 160 -3.65 -4.45 6.33
N PRO A 161 -4.01 -3.35 7.02
CA PRO A 161 -3.16 -2.78 8.06
C PRO A 161 -2.84 -3.81 9.16
N HIS A 162 -1.55 -4.05 9.39
CA HIS A 162 -1.06 -5.10 10.27
C HIS A 162 0.12 -4.60 11.11
N GLY A 163 0.14 -4.95 12.41
CA GLY A 163 1.27 -4.67 13.29
C GLY A 163 0.93 -4.75 14.78
N TYR A 164 1.77 -5.44 15.54
CA TYR A 164 1.65 -5.53 17.00
C TYR A 164 2.25 -4.27 17.66
N GLU A 165 1.36 -3.39 18.11
CA GLU A 165 1.70 -2.03 18.59
C GLU A 165 0.97 -1.66 19.89
N GLY A 166 0.41 -2.65 20.59
CA GLY A 166 -0.29 -2.43 21.85
C GLY A 166 -1.70 -1.83 21.73
N GLN A 167 -2.28 -1.82 20.53
CA GLN A 167 -3.62 -1.25 20.26
C GLN A 167 -4.79 -2.22 20.56
N GLY A 168 -4.49 -3.39 21.13
CA GLY A 168 -5.50 -4.40 21.49
C GLY A 168 -5.70 -5.50 20.44
N PRO A 169 -6.58 -6.48 20.74
CA PRO A 169 -6.69 -7.73 20.00
C PRO A 169 -7.25 -7.59 18.58
N GLU A 170 -8.08 -6.58 18.32
CA GLU A 170 -8.77 -6.37 17.02
C GLU A 170 -8.22 -5.15 16.25
N HIS A 171 -7.01 -4.70 16.58
CA HIS A 171 -6.31 -3.61 15.90
C HIS A 171 -4.83 -3.95 15.68
N SER A 172 -4.50 -5.24 15.59
CA SER A 172 -3.12 -5.72 15.58
C SER A 172 -2.83 -6.66 14.43
N SER A 173 -3.74 -7.58 14.12
CA SER A 173 -3.45 -8.70 13.23
C SER A 173 -4.53 -8.91 12.17
N ALA A 174 -4.11 -8.69 10.93
CA ALA A 174 -4.79 -9.17 9.74
C ALA A 174 -4.84 -10.71 9.57
N ARG A 175 -4.41 -11.50 10.57
CA ARG A 175 -4.43 -12.98 10.55
C ARG A 175 -3.69 -13.56 9.33
N ILE A 176 -2.42 -13.18 9.19
CA ILE A 176 -1.54 -13.57 8.08
C ILE A 176 -1.57 -15.08 7.83
N GLU A 177 -1.60 -15.86 8.90
CA GLU A 177 -1.66 -17.33 8.89
C GLU A 177 -2.86 -17.87 8.10
N ARG A 178 -3.99 -17.17 8.10
CA ARG A 178 -5.19 -17.59 7.36
C ARG A 178 -4.99 -17.47 5.85
N PHE A 179 -4.37 -16.38 5.41
CA PHE A 179 -4.01 -16.22 4.01
C PHE A 179 -2.95 -17.23 3.59
N LEU A 180 -1.95 -17.50 4.44
CA LEU A 180 -0.94 -18.53 4.17
C LEU A 180 -1.57 -19.93 4.07
N GLN A 181 -2.54 -20.26 4.91
CA GLN A 181 -3.27 -21.54 4.85
C GLN A 181 -4.06 -21.70 3.54
N LEU A 182 -4.60 -20.62 3.00
CA LEU A 182 -5.35 -20.60 1.74
C LEU A 182 -4.44 -20.60 0.50
N ALA A 183 -3.14 -20.32 0.66
CA ALA A 183 -2.21 -20.24 -0.46
C ALA A 183 -1.89 -21.64 -1.01
N ALA A 184 -2.20 -21.86 -2.28
CA ALA A 184 -1.92 -23.11 -2.98
C ALA A 184 -1.78 -22.83 -4.48
N ARG A 185 -0.83 -23.51 -5.14
CA ARG A 185 -0.67 -23.49 -6.62
C ARG A 185 -0.69 -22.08 -7.23
N ASP A 186 -0.01 -21.13 -6.59
CA ASP A 186 0.08 -19.73 -7.03
C ASP A 186 -1.29 -19.03 -7.21
N ASN A 187 -2.31 -19.43 -6.44
CA ASN A 187 -3.66 -18.85 -6.49
C ASN A 187 -3.70 -17.35 -6.16
N PHE A 188 -2.89 -16.90 -5.20
CA PHE A 188 -2.66 -15.47 -4.95
C PHE A 188 -1.28 -15.22 -4.33
N GLN A 189 -0.91 -13.95 -4.27
CA GLN A 189 0.36 -13.49 -3.73
C GLN A 189 0.17 -12.86 -2.37
N ILE A 190 1.03 -13.20 -1.42
CA ILE A 190 1.05 -12.61 -0.08
C ILE A 190 2.36 -11.84 0.07
N CYS A 191 2.28 -10.56 0.40
CA CYS A 191 3.45 -9.70 0.60
C CYS A 191 3.26 -8.79 1.82
N GLN A 192 4.36 -8.44 2.47
CA GLN A 192 4.37 -7.51 3.59
C GLN A 192 5.55 -6.53 3.38
N PRO A 193 5.34 -5.46 2.59
CA PRO A 193 6.41 -4.52 2.28
C PRO A 193 6.90 -3.82 3.55
N SER A 194 8.22 -3.76 3.72
CA SER A 194 8.86 -3.14 4.89
C SER A 194 9.31 -1.69 4.67
N ASN A 195 9.41 -1.22 3.42
CA ASN A 195 9.73 0.17 3.13
C ASN A 195 8.86 0.76 1.98
N ALA A 196 8.94 2.08 1.84
CA ALA A 196 8.15 2.86 0.90
C ALA A 196 8.38 2.46 -0.57
N ALA A 197 9.65 2.25 -0.99
CA ALA A 197 9.95 1.84 -2.37
C ALA A 197 9.39 0.46 -2.71
N GLN A 198 9.45 -0.49 -1.78
CA GLN A 198 8.90 -1.83 -1.97
C GLN A 198 7.38 -1.80 -2.13
N TYR A 199 6.69 -0.92 -1.38
CA TYR A 199 5.26 -0.71 -1.56
C TYR A 199 4.93 -0.14 -2.95
N PHE A 200 5.66 0.89 -3.39
CA PHE A 200 5.52 1.45 -4.75
C PHE A 200 5.71 0.39 -5.84
N HIS A 201 6.77 -0.41 -5.74
CA HIS A 201 7.06 -1.45 -6.74
C HIS A 201 6.03 -2.56 -6.75
N LEU A 202 5.45 -2.95 -5.60
CA LEU A 202 4.37 -3.95 -5.55
C LEU A 202 3.10 -3.47 -6.26
N LEU A 203 2.68 -2.23 -6.00
CA LEU A 203 1.50 -1.63 -6.63
C LEU A 203 1.66 -1.58 -8.15
N ARG A 204 2.82 -1.09 -8.62
CA ARG A 204 3.13 -1.06 -10.05
C ARG A 204 3.25 -2.44 -10.67
N ARG A 205 3.89 -3.40 -9.98
CA ARG A 205 3.99 -4.79 -10.44
C ARG A 205 2.62 -5.40 -10.66
N GLN A 206 1.68 -5.15 -9.74
CA GLN A 206 0.32 -5.68 -9.85
C GLN A 206 -0.40 -5.18 -11.11
N ALA A 207 -0.26 -3.88 -11.41
CA ALA A 207 -0.91 -3.24 -12.54
C ALA A 207 -0.24 -3.59 -13.89
N LEU A 208 1.09 -3.60 -13.94
CA LEU A 208 1.87 -3.66 -15.18
C LEU A 208 2.14 -5.07 -15.71
N ARG A 209 2.05 -6.10 -14.87
CA ARG A 209 2.29 -7.48 -15.32
C ARG A 209 1.19 -7.93 -16.30
N HIS A 210 1.48 -8.94 -17.12
CA HIS A 210 0.53 -9.43 -18.12
C HIS A 210 -0.57 -10.35 -17.57
N TRP A 211 -0.37 -10.95 -16.40
CA TRP A 211 -1.31 -11.89 -15.78
C TRP A 211 -2.00 -11.30 -14.55
N ARG A 212 -3.06 -11.93 -14.05
CA ARG A 212 -3.86 -11.43 -12.92
C ARG A 212 -4.02 -12.51 -11.86
N LYS A 213 -3.44 -12.26 -10.67
CA LYS A 213 -3.74 -12.98 -9.43
C LYS A 213 -3.96 -11.97 -8.30
N PRO A 214 -4.80 -12.28 -7.31
CA PRO A 214 -4.95 -11.40 -6.17
C PRO A 214 -3.63 -11.15 -5.44
N LEU A 215 -3.51 -9.98 -4.82
CA LEU A 215 -2.36 -9.58 -4.03
C LEU A 215 -2.82 -9.14 -2.65
N VAL A 216 -2.44 -9.92 -1.63
CA VAL A 216 -2.69 -9.60 -0.22
C VAL A 216 -1.48 -8.85 0.32
N LEU A 217 -1.66 -7.57 0.67
CA LEU A 217 -0.63 -6.71 1.22
C LEU A 217 -0.90 -6.42 2.70
N PHE A 218 -0.01 -6.89 3.56
CA PHE A 218 0.01 -6.48 4.95
C PHE A 218 0.71 -5.12 5.07
N THR A 219 -0.08 -4.06 5.04
CA THR A 219 0.41 -2.68 5.11
C THR A 219 0.79 -2.33 6.55
N PRO A 220 1.83 -1.51 6.77
CA PRO A 220 2.19 -1.10 8.13
C PRO A 220 1.20 -0.06 8.69
N LYS A 221 1.27 0.14 10.01
CA LYS A 221 0.58 1.23 10.72
C LYS A 221 1.58 2.28 11.22
N SER A 222 2.34 1.98 12.27
CA SER A 222 3.39 2.88 12.79
C SER A 222 4.45 3.22 11.74
N MET A 223 4.85 2.24 10.91
CA MET A 223 5.91 2.46 9.92
C MET A 223 5.49 3.37 8.75
N LEU A 224 4.22 3.75 8.64
CA LEU A 224 3.77 4.71 7.62
C LEU A 224 4.48 6.06 7.71
N ARG A 225 4.99 6.41 8.90
CA ARG A 225 5.67 7.69 9.18
C ARG A 225 7.05 7.52 9.81
N HIS A 226 7.51 6.28 10.02
CA HIS A 226 8.78 6.03 10.69
C HIS A 226 9.94 6.24 9.71
N PRO A 227 10.99 7.00 10.06
CA PRO A 227 12.11 7.31 9.16
C PRO A 227 12.77 6.06 8.54
N ASP A 228 12.95 4.99 9.31
CA ASP A 228 13.57 3.75 8.83
C ASP A 228 12.76 3.03 7.73
N ALA A 229 11.46 3.34 7.61
CA ALA A 229 10.61 2.81 6.55
C ALA A 229 10.58 3.67 5.29
N ASN A 230 11.17 4.88 5.35
CA ASN A 230 11.26 5.75 4.18
C ASN A 230 12.32 5.22 3.21
N SER A 231 12.20 5.60 1.94
CA SER A 231 13.15 5.20 0.91
C SER A 231 13.71 6.43 0.18
N PRO A 232 15.02 6.46 -0.16
CA PRO A 232 15.57 7.46 -1.05
C PRO A 232 14.84 7.45 -2.40
N ILE A 233 14.75 8.60 -3.07
CA ILE A 233 13.96 8.74 -4.31
C ILE A 233 14.52 7.86 -5.44
N GLU A 234 15.82 7.59 -5.40
CA GLU A 234 16.55 6.72 -6.31
C GLU A 234 16.00 5.28 -6.29
N ASP A 235 15.56 4.78 -5.14
CA ASP A 235 15.03 3.42 -5.01
C ASP A 235 13.74 3.20 -5.82
N PHE A 236 13.01 4.28 -6.13
CA PHE A 236 11.80 4.24 -6.96
C PHE A 236 12.11 4.10 -8.45
N THR A 237 13.36 4.37 -8.84
CA THR A 237 13.85 4.20 -10.21
C THR A 237 14.40 2.79 -10.47
N HIS A 238 14.57 1.98 -9.41
CA HIS A 238 14.97 0.58 -9.55
C HIS A 238 13.96 -0.21 -10.38
N ARG A 239 14.46 -1.24 -11.08
CA ARG A 239 13.66 -1.98 -12.08
C ARG A 239 12.58 -2.88 -11.48
N ARG A 240 12.66 -3.26 -10.21
CA ARG A 240 11.79 -4.29 -9.65
C ARG A 240 11.63 -4.22 -8.13
N PHE A 241 10.50 -4.76 -7.68
CA PHE A 241 10.31 -5.23 -6.30
C PHE A 241 11.34 -6.32 -5.96
N LEU A 242 11.87 -6.27 -4.74
CA LEU A 242 12.75 -7.29 -4.18
C LEU A 242 11.97 -8.26 -3.27
N PRO A 243 11.84 -9.56 -3.60
CA PRO A 243 11.14 -10.51 -2.73
C PRO A 243 11.80 -10.70 -1.36
N VAL A 244 13.12 -10.53 -1.29
CA VAL A 244 13.93 -10.55 -0.06
C VAL A 244 14.83 -9.32 -0.12
N LEU A 245 14.87 -8.53 0.96
CA LEU A 245 15.79 -7.41 1.06
C LEU A 245 17.15 -7.93 1.53
N PRO A 246 18.25 -7.61 0.83
CA PRO A 246 19.57 -8.01 1.29
C PRO A 246 19.96 -7.23 2.54
N ASP A 247 20.71 -7.88 3.42
CA ASP A 247 21.46 -7.19 4.46
C ASP A 247 22.81 -6.75 3.90
N THR A 248 23.03 -5.44 3.86
CA THR A 248 24.27 -4.87 3.32
C THR A 248 25.27 -4.47 4.39
N GLU A 249 24.93 -4.63 5.68
CA GLU A 249 25.80 -4.21 6.80
C GLU A 249 26.70 -5.35 7.31
N VAL A 250 26.37 -6.62 7.03
CA VAL A 250 27.11 -7.80 7.52
C VAL A 250 27.52 -8.70 6.37
N SER A 251 28.84 -8.92 6.22
CA SER A 251 29.42 -9.75 5.14
C SER A 251 29.83 -11.17 5.55
N ASP A 252 30.19 -11.40 6.82
CA ASP A 252 30.61 -12.71 7.37
C ASP A 252 29.66 -13.13 8.52
N ALA A 253 28.40 -13.32 8.18
CA ALA A 253 27.35 -13.63 9.15
C ALA A 253 27.51 -15.04 9.72
N ARG A 254 27.51 -15.16 11.05
CA ARG A 254 27.45 -16.45 11.78
C ARG A 254 26.02 -16.87 12.10
N ARG A 255 25.07 -15.93 12.02
CA ARG A 255 23.65 -16.14 12.25
C ARG A 255 22.84 -15.32 11.25
N ILE A 256 21.76 -15.91 10.74
CA ILE A 256 20.79 -15.22 9.88
C ILE A 256 19.43 -15.25 10.58
N LEU A 257 18.82 -14.08 10.74
CA LEU A 257 17.44 -13.92 11.15
C LEU A 257 16.61 -13.58 9.91
N ILE A 258 15.62 -14.42 9.61
CA ILE A 258 14.66 -14.18 8.51
C ILE A 258 13.38 -13.63 9.12
N CYS A 259 12.92 -12.51 8.60
CA CYS A 259 11.78 -11.80 9.13
C CYS A 259 10.95 -11.12 8.04
N THR A 260 9.80 -10.58 8.40
CA THR A 260 8.91 -9.88 7.46
C THR A 260 8.18 -8.73 8.14
N GLY A 261 8.06 -7.61 7.45
CA GLY A 261 7.41 -6.40 7.96
C GLY A 261 8.20 -5.65 9.04
N LYS A 262 7.47 -5.06 9.99
CA LYS A 262 7.98 -4.10 11.00
C LYS A 262 9.14 -4.65 11.83
N ILE A 263 9.08 -5.92 12.23
CA ILE A 263 10.09 -6.55 13.10
C ILE A 263 11.50 -6.52 12.50
N GLY A 264 11.64 -6.48 11.17
CA GLY A 264 12.95 -6.36 10.53
C GLY A 264 13.66 -5.05 10.86
N HIS A 265 12.91 -3.96 11.02
CA HIS A 265 13.46 -2.68 11.46
C HIS A 265 13.87 -2.72 12.93
N GLU A 266 13.04 -3.30 13.78
CA GLU A 266 13.31 -3.44 15.22
C GLU A 266 14.56 -4.30 15.47
N LEU A 267 14.72 -5.38 14.71
CA LEU A 267 15.91 -6.24 14.76
C LEU A 267 17.17 -5.47 14.31
N ARG A 268 17.09 -4.65 13.26
CA ARG A 268 18.25 -3.85 12.78
C ARG A 268 18.65 -2.79 13.81
N MET A 269 17.67 -2.09 14.39
CA MET A 269 17.91 -1.15 15.49
C MET A 269 18.57 -1.83 16.69
N GLU A 270 18.06 -3.00 17.08
CA GLU A 270 18.61 -3.76 18.21
C GLU A 270 20.03 -4.28 17.91
N ARG A 271 20.28 -4.73 16.68
CA ARG A 271 21.63 -5.13 16.24
C ARG A 271 22.61 -3.97 16.35
N GLN A 272 22.24 -2.79 15.84
CA GLN A 272 23.06 -1.58 15.94
C GLN A 272 23.33 -1.21 17.41
N ARG A 273 22.31 -1.28 18.27
CA ARG A 273 22.45 -1.02 19.71
C ARG A 273 23.44 -1.98 20.39
N ARG A 274 23.44 -3.25 19.99
CA ARG A 274 24.37 -4.28 20.50
C ARG A 274 25.76 -4.22 19.84
N LYS A 275 25.92 -3.46 18.76
CA LYS A 275 27.11 -3.48 17.89
C LYS A 275 27.45 -4.90 17.41
N ASP A 276 26.41 -5.67 17.09
CA ASP A 276 26.57 -7.05 16.63
C ASP A 276 26.83 -7.07 15.12
N ASN A 277 28.06 -7.42 14.74
CA ASN A 277 28.50 -7.52 13.35
C ASN A 277 28.45 -8.96 12.82
N SER A 278 27.84 -9.89 13.55
CA SER A 278 27.81 -11.33 13.24
C SER A 278 26.43 -11.88 12.89
N THR A 279 25.37 -11.09 13.13
CA THR A 279 23.98 -11.45 12.80
C THR A 279 23.47 -10.65 11.61
N ALA A 280 23.15 -11.34 10.51
CA ALA A 280 22.44 -10.77 9.37
C ALA A 280 20.92 -10.85 9.56
N ILE A 281 20.19 -9.87 9.01
CA ILE A 281 18.74 -9.69 9.10
C ILE A 281 18.18 -9.55 7.69
N LEU A 282 17.50 -10.61 7.23
CA LEU A 282 16.84 -10.70 5.93
C LEU A 282 15.33 -10.50 6.08
#